data_AF-A0A7J2L368-F1
#
_entry.id   AF-A0A7J2L368-F1
#
_cell.length_a   1.000
_cell.length_b   1.000
_cell.length_c   1.000
_cell.angle_alpha   90.00
_cell.angle_beta   90.00
_cell.angle_gamma   90.00
#
_symmetry.space_group_name_H-M   'P 1'
#
loop_
_entity.id
_entity.type
_entity.pdbx_description
1 polymer ?
#
loop_
_entity_poly.entity_id
_entity_poly.type
_entity_poly.pdbx_seq_one_letter_code
_entity_poly.pdbx_strand_id
1 'polypeptide(L)'
;MEEFFGGFLSGPPEPVQLRLSRRVLKRLRVLGIRNICITDHDENFGPYLKYYVNKRSAIYKQITENLAFLADILLLAKDTKEMLLRDERSLVLMEFLDRQGLRLAIVETTKEFRDNAIDFLGRLVEMINDNLIYEEIMSAIERIIEAAD
;
A
#
# COMPACT_ATOMS: atom_id res chain seq x y z
N MET A 1 -11.84 39.86 14.81
CA MET A 1 -11.09 38.82 15.55
C MET A 1 -11.62 37.45 15.10
N GLU A 2 -11.52 37.18 13.79
CA GLU A 2 -12.08 35.98 13.13
C GLU A 2 -11.15 35.54 11.97
N GLU A 3 -9.83 35.64 12.15
CA GLU A 3 -8.85 35.23 11.13
C GLU A 3 -7.74 34.35 11.72
N PHE A 4 -8.04 33.53 12.74
CA PHE A 4 -7.03 32.72 13.44
C PHE A 4 -7.23 31.19 13.35
N PHE A 5 -8.26 30.70 12.66
CA PHE A 5 -8.60 29.26 12.58
C PHE A 5 -8.74 28.72 11.15
N GLY A 6 -8.18 29.39 10.14
CA GLY A 6 -8.31 28.97 8.74
C GLY A 6 -7.37 27.83 8.28
N GLY A 7 -6.39 27.43 9.10
CA GLY A 7 -5.30 26.54 8.66
C GLY A 7 -5.23 25.15 9.31
N PHE A 8 -6.10 24.82 10.27
CA PHE A 8 -5.94 23.64 11.15
C PHE A 8 -6.90 22.47 10.89
N LEU A 9 -7.68 22.49 9.80
CA LEU A 9 -8.77 21.51 9.56
C LEU A 9 -8.60 20.58 8.35
N SER A 10 -7.46 20.59 7.65
CA SER A 10 -7.20 19.51 6.68
C SER A 10 -6.70 18.29 7.44
N GLY A 11 -7.42 17.17 7.37
CA GLY A 11 -6.92 15.87 7.83
C GLY A 11 -5.69 15.41 7.01
N PRO A 12 -5.18 14.19 7.26
CA PRO A 12 -4.13 13.63 6.42
C PRO A 12 -4.54 13.63 4.93
N PRO A 13 -3.58 13.66 3.99
CA PRO A 13 -3.90 13.64 2.57
C PRO A 13 -4.82 12.47 2.20
N GLU A 14 -5.85 12.75 1.40
CA GLU A 14 -6.80 11.73 0.97
C GLU A 14 -6.14 10.66 0.09
N PRO A 15 -6.40 9.35 0.30
CA PRO A 15 -5.83 8.28 -0.50
C PRO A 15 -6.27 8.34 -1.97
N VAL A 16 -5.35 8.04 -2.88
CA VAL A 16 -5.60 8.06 -4.34
C VAL A 16 -5.67 6.64 -4.91
N GLN A 17 -6.69 6.37 -5.73
CA GLN A 17 -6.82 5.08 -6.40
C GLN A 17 -5.89 4.96 -7.61
N LEU A 18 -5.05 3.93 -7.65
CA LEU A 18 -4.28 3.51 -8.82
C LEU A 18 -5.21 2.92 -9.89
N ARG A 19 -5.39 3.64 -10.99
CA ARG A 19 -6.30 3.27 -12.09
C ARG A 19 -5.62 2.34 -13.10
N LEU A 20 -5.44 1.09 -12.70
CA LEU A 20 -4.84 0.05 -13.55
C LEU A 20 -5.81 -0.46 -14.63
N SER A 21 -5.26 -0.91 -15.76
CA SER A 21 -6.05 -1.49 -16.84
C SER A 21 -6.76 -2.79 -16.42
N ARG A 22 -7.87 -3.14 -17.09
CA ARG A 22 -8.60 -4.38 -16.81
C ARG A 22 -7.74 -5.64 -16.95
N ARG A 23 -6.79 -5.64 -17.90
CA ARG A 23 -5.84 -6.73 -18.12
C ARG A 23 -4.96 -6.91 -16.88
N VAL A 24 -4.36 -5.83 -16.41
CA VAL A 24 -3.49 -5.82 -15.22
C VAL A 24 -4.25 -6.28 -13.99
N LEU A 25 -5.45 -5.74 -13.75
CA LEU A 25 -6.32 -6.15 -12.63
C LEU A 25 -6.74 -7.62 -12.69
N LYS A 26 -6.87 -8.21 -13.90
CA LYS A 26 -7.15 -9.64 -14.05
C LYS A 26 -5.92 -10.48 -13.68
N ARG A 27 -4.72 -10.06 -14.10
CA ARG A 27 -3.47 -10.76 -13.80
C ARG A 27 -3.09 -10.69 -12.33
N LEU A 28 -3.22 -9.53 -11.69
CA LEU A 28 -3.07 -9.39 -10.23
C LEU A 28 -3.94 -10.39 -9.47
N ARG A 29 -5.20 -10.57 -9.90
CA ARG A 29 -6.10 -11.57 -9.31
C ARG A 29 -5.65 -13.02 -9.51
N VAL A 30 -5.06 -13.35 -10.66
CA VAL A 30 -4.48 -14.69 -10.90
C VAL A 30 -3.29 -14.94 -9.98
N LEU A 31 -2.50 -13.90 -9.66
CA LEU A 31 -1.42 -13.95 -8.68
C LEU A 31 -1.93 -13.94 -7.23
N GLY A 32 -3.24 -13.91 -7.00
CA GLY A 32 -3.84 -13.84 -5.66
C GLY A 32 -3.72 -12.47 -4.98
N ILE A 33 -3.34 -11.42 -5.71
CA ILE A 33 -3.24 -10.05 -5.19
C ILE A 33 -4.63 -9.42 -5.21
N ARG A 34 -5.20 -9.19 -4.02
CA ARG A 34 -6.55 -8.64 -3.82
C ARG A 34 -6.54 -7.12 -3.72
N ASN A 35 -5.46 -6.57 -3.17
CA ASN A 35 -5.21 -5.14 -3.12
C ASN A 35 -3.71 -4.86 -2.98
N ILE A 36 -3.30 -3.68 -3.43
CA ILE A 36 -1.99 -3.08 -3.17
C ILE A 36 -2.27 -1.75 -2.48
N CYS A 37 -1.59 -1.49 -1.36
CA CYS A 37 -1.63 -0.24 -0.62
C CYS A 37 -0.19 0.29 -0.47
N ILE A 38 -0.01 1.60 -0.64
CA ILE A 38 1.28 2.26 -0.42
C ILE A 38 1.07 3.40 0.55
N THR A 39 1.87 3.42 1.61
CA THR A 39 1.85 4.45 2.63
C THR A 39 2.91 5.50 2.35
N ASP A 40 2.65 6.73 2.77
CA ASP A 40 3.63 7.81 2.78
C ASP A 40 3.57 8.52 4.13
N HIS A 41 4.43 9.51 4.32
CA HIS A 41 4.56 10.26 5.56
C HIS A 41 4.42 11.75 5.29
N ASP A 42 3.60 12.41 6.09
CA ASP A 42 3.50 13.86 6.14
C ASP A 42 4.05 14.36 7.48
N GLU A 43 4.84 15.43 7.46
CA GLU A 43 5.48 15.97 8.67
C GLU A 43 4.45 16.42 9.73
N ASN A 44 3.25 16.81 9.32
CA ASN A 44 2.21 17.33 10.22
C ASN A 44 1.22 16.24 10.67
N PHE A 45 1.02 15.21 9.85
CA PHE A 45 0.00 14.17 10.11
C PHE A 45 0.58 12.79 10.40
N GLY A 46 1.87 12.58 10.19
CA GLY A 46 2.53 11.29 10.30
C GLY A 46 2.22 10.37 9.12
N PRO A 47 2.22 9.05 9.32
CA PRO A 47 1.97 8.11 8.25
C PRO A 47 0.52 8.14 7.77
N TYR A 48 0.32 8.06 6.45
CA TYR A 48 -0.99 8.01 5.83
C TYR A 48 -1.02 7.06 4.63
N LEU A 49 -2.22 6.64 4.23
CA LEU A 49 -2.41 5.82 3.03
C LEU A 49 -2.38 6.72 1.79
N LYS A 50 -1.33 6.64 0.99
CA LYS A 50 -1.19 7.46 -0.22
C LYS A 50 -1.88 6.84 -1.43
N TYR A 51 -1.65 5.55 -1.68
CA TYR A 51 -2.20 4.87 -2.85
C TYR A 51 -2.88 3.55 -2.50
N TYR A 52 -3.90 3.21 -3.29
CA TYR A 52 -4.56 1.90 -3.23
C TYR A 52 -5.08 1.44 -4.60
N VAL A 53 -5.25 0.14 -4.81
CA VAL A 53 -5.85 -0.39 -6.04
C VAL A 53 -7.37 -0.58 -5.91
N ASN A 54 -7.82 -1.12 -4.78
CA ASN A 54 -9.19 -1.57 -4.56
C ASN A 54 -9.77 -1.04 -3.23
N LYS A 55 -10.66 -0.04 -3.32
CA LYS A 55 -11.39 0.53 -2.17
C LYS A 55 -12.34 -0.43 -1.44
N ARG A 56 -12.70 -1.55 -2.07
CA ARG A 56 -13.59 -2.55 -1.46
C ARG A 56 -12.82 -3.57 -0.62
N SER A 57 -11.50 -3.57 -0.73
CA SER A 57 -10.64 -4.47 0.02
C SER A 57 -10.74 -4.19 1.51
N ALA A 58 -10.57 -5.23 2.33
CA ALA A 58 -10.73 -5.06 3.76
C ALA A 58 -9.51 -4.37 4.39
N ILE A 59 -8.30 -4.49 3.79
CA ILE A 59 -7.13 -3.72 4.24
C ILE A 59 -7.35 -2.21 4.06
N TYR A 60 -7.90 -1.79 2.91
CA TYR A 60 -8.20 -0.39 2.63
C TYR A 60 -9.14 0.16 3.69
N LYS A 61 -10.27 -0.51 3.92
CA LYS A 61 -11.28 -0.08 4.89
C LYS A 61 -10.69 0.02 6.30
N GLN A 62 -9.94 -0.99 6.74
CA GLN A 62 -9.31 -0.98 8.05
C GLN A 62 -8.36 0.20 8.25
N ILE A 63 -7.53 0.50 7.24
CA ILE A 63 -6.60 1.63 7.30
C ILE A 63 -7.37 2.97 7.30
N THR A 64 -8.39 3.12 6.44
CA THR A 64 -9.13 4.40 6.32
C THR A 64 -10.10 4.66 7.47
N GLU A 65 -10.65 3.61 8.08
CA GLU A 65 -11.60 3.71 9.20
C GLU A 65 -10.88 3.78 10.56
N ASN A 66 -9.61 3.37 10.63
CA ASN A 66 -8.83 3.35 11.86
C ASN A 66 -7.34 3.69 11.60
N LEU A 67 -6.95 4.95 11.83
CA LEU A 67 -5.56 5.39 11.68
C LEU A 67 -4.59 4.69 12.65
N ALA A 68 -5.04 4.28 13.84
CA ALA A 68 -4.18 3.55 14.78
C ALA A 68 -3.75 2.19 14.21
N PHE A 69 -4.60 1.57 13.40
CA PHE A 69 -4.27 0.31 12.73
C PHE A 69 -3.11 0.47 11.72
N LEU A 70 -3.01 1.62 11.03
CA LEU A 70 -1.88 1.90 10.16
C LEU A 70 -0.58 2.04 10.96
N ALA A 71 -0.63 2.74 12.11
CA ALA A 71 0.52 2.86 13.00
C ALA A 71 0.99 1.49 13.52
N ASP A 72 0.04 0.62 13.91
CA ASP A 72 0.33 -0.75 14.34
C ASP A 72 0.99 -1.57 13.22
N ILE A 73 0.48 -1.49 11.99
CA ILE A 73 1.10 -2.17 10.84
C ILE A 73 2.53 -1.68 10.62
N LEU A 74 2.76 -0.37 10.65
CA LEU A 74 4.09 0.21 10.44
C LEU A 74 5.08 -0.20 11.54
N LEU A 75 4.61 -0.30 12.78
CA LEU A 75 5.42 -0.79 13.88
C LEU A 75 5.78 -2.26 13.68
N LEU A 76 4.80 -3.11 13.34
CA LEU A 76 5.01 -4.53 13.10
C LEU A 76 5.91 -4.79 11.89
N ALA A 77 5.77 -3.99 10.83
CA ALA A 77 6.56 -4.12 9.61
C ALA A 77 8.08 -3.98 9.83
N LYS A 78 8.53 -3.43 10.97
CA LYS A 78 9.94 -3.38 11.37
C LYS A 78 10.55 -4.76 11.64
N ASP A 79 9.73 -5.68 12.12
CA ASP A 79 10.17 -7.00 12.59
C ASP A 79 9.55 -8.15 11.79
N THR A 80 8.53 -7.88 10.96
CA THR A 80 7.88 -8.89 10.14
C THR A 80 7.58 -8.42 8.71
N LYS A 81 7.67 -9.37 7.78
CA LYS A 81 7.29 -9.20 6.36
C LYS A 81 5.90 -9.76 6.04
N GLU A 82 5.24 -10.34 7.04
CA GLU A 82 3.93 -10.95 6.89
C GLU A 82 3.08 -10.75 8.15
N MET A 83 1.80 -10.42 7.96
CA MET A 83 0.80 -10.44 9.01
C MET A 83 -0.40 -11.30 8.59
N LEU A 84 -0.71 -12.32 9.38
CA LEU A 84 -1.90 -13.14 9.18
C LEU A 84 -3.11 -12.48 9.88
N LEU A 85 -4.19 -12.27 9.13
CA LEU A 85 -5.45 -11.78 9.65
C LEU A 85 -6.34 -12.93 10.12
N ARG A 86 -7.31 -12.64 10.99
CA ARG A 86 -8.22 -13.64 11.57
C ARG A 86 -9.09 -14.37 10.54
N ASP A 87 -9.27 -13.80 9.35
CA ASP A 87 -10.09 -14.34 8.27
C ASP A 87 -9.25 -15.00 7.16
N GLU A 88 -8.11 -15.58 7.55
CA GLU A 88 -7.18 -16.33 6.69
C GLU A 88 -6.52 -15.53 5.56
N ARG A 89 -6.78 -14.22 5.51
CA ARG A 89 -6.04 -13.30 4.66
C ARG A 89 -4.65 -13.08 5.22
N SER A 90 -3.70 -12.85 4.33
CA SER A 90 -2.34 -12.47 4.67
C SER A 90 -2.06 -11.08 4.10
N LEU A 91 -1.38 -10.26 4.89
CA LEU A 91 -0.79 -9.01 4.45
C LEU A 91 0.69 -9.26 4.28
N VAL A 92 1.17 -9.20 3.04
CA VAL A 92 2.60 -9.16 2.77
C VAL A 92 3.05 -7.72 2.90
N LEU A 93 4.04 -7.51 3.75
CA LEU A 93 4.61 -6.21 4.08
C LEU A 93 6.04 -6.21 3.54
N MET A 94 6.37 -5.23 2.72
CA MET A 94 7.76 -5.04 2.30
C MET A 94 8.22 -3.67 2.78
N GLU A 95 9.31 -3.71 3.56
CA GLU A 95 9.87 -2.58 4.29
C GLU A 95 10.18 -1.40 3.38
N PHE A 96 9.95 -0.22 3.96
CA PHE A 96 10.71 1.02 3.81
C PHE A 96 11.22 1.34 2.42
N LEU A 97 10.30 1.90 1.63
CA LEU A 97 10.63 2.59 0.39
C LEU A 97 11.62 3.74 0.62
N ASP A 98 11.70 4.28 1.84
CA ASP A 98 12.61 5.34 2.24
C ASP A 98 13.58 4.95 3.35
N ARG A 99 14.70 5.67 3.43
CA ARG A 99 15.74 5.45 4.46
C ARG A 99 15.27 5.72 5.89
N GLN A 100 14.17 6.44 6.08
CA GLN A 100 13.64 6.79 7.40
C GLN A 100 12.70 5.73 7.97
N GLY A 101 12.27 4.79 7.12
CA GLY A 101 11.37 3.73 7.51
C GLY A 101 9.95 4.17 7.81
N LEU A 102 9.45 5.11 7.00
CA LEU A 102 8.13 5.71 7.18
C LEU A 102 7.16 5.33 6.06
N ARG A 103 7.67 4.76 4.97
CA ARG A 103 6.90 4.31 3.80
C ARG A 103 6.83 2.81 3.72
N LEU A 104 5.65 2.27 3.43
CA LEU A 104 5.42 0.84 3.38
C LEU A 104 4.60 0.47 2.15
N ALA A 105 4.99 -0.62 1.49
CA ALA A 105 4.16 -1.27 0.47
C ALA A 105 3.49 -2.51 1.08
N ILE A 106 2.18 -2.62 0.89
CA ILE A 106 1.33 -3.67 1.48
C ILE A 106 0.58 -4.37 0.36
N VAL A 107 0.64 -5.70 0.35
CA VAL A 107 -0.18 -6.55 -0.52
C VAL A 107 -1.15 -7.38 0.31
N GLU A 108 -2.44 -7.26 0.02
CA GLU A 108 -3.46 -8.14 0.56
C GLU A 108 -3.60 -9.38 -0.31
N THR A 109 -3.43 -10.57 0.29
CA THR A 109 -3.49 -11.87 -0.39
C THR A 109 -4.10 -12.95 0.52
N THR A 110 -4.06 -14.21 0.08
CA THR A 110 -4.37 -15.39 0.90
C THR A 110 -3.13 -16.27 1.02
N LYS A 111 -3.12 -17.15 2.02
CA LYS A 111 -2.00 -18.06 2.32
C LYS A 111 -1.52 -18.86 1.11
N GLU A 112 -2.43 -19.29 0.23
CA GLU A 112 -2.12 -20.06 -0.98
C GLU A 112 -1.26 -19.29 -1.99
N PHE A 113 -1.42 -17.97 -2.08
CA PHE A 113 -0.75 -17.12 -3.07
C PHE A 113 0.37 -16.27 -2.48
N ARG A 114 0.77 -16.56 -1.23
CA ARG A 114 1.73 -15.75 -0.49
C ARG A 114 3.05 -15.56 -1.23
N ASP A 115 3.61 -16.63 -1.78
CA ASP A 115 4.94 -16.57 -2.40
C ASP A 115 4.90 -15.71 -3.68
N ASN A 116 3.80 -15.75 -4.43
CA ASN A 116 3.57 -14.86 -5.57
C ASN A 116 3.45 -13.39 -5.13
N ALA A 117 2.76 -13.14 -4.02
CA ALA A 117 2.61 -11.79 -3.47
C ALA A 117 3.96 -11.24 -2.96
N ILE A 118 4.80 -12.07 -2.35
CA ILE A 118 6.17 -11.69 -1.92
C ILE A 118 7.04 -11.35 -3.12
N ASP A 119 7.08 -12.21 -4.15
CA ASP A 119 7.87 -11.97 -5.36
C ASP A 119 7.40 -10.70 -6.09
N PHE A 120 6.09 -10.55 -6.29
CA PHE A 120 5.51 -9.35 -6.89
C PHE A 120 5.89 -8.09 -6.10
N LEU A 121 5.70 -8.11 -4.78
CA LEU A 121 5.94 -6.94 -3.94
C LEU A 121 7.43 -6.59 -3.90
N GLY A 122 8.32 -7.59 -3.86
CA GLY A 122 9.77 -7.39 -3.93
C GLY A 122 10.19 -6.66 -5.20
N ARG A 123 9.71 -7.12 -6.37
CA ARG A 123 9.97 -6.45 -7.66
C ARG A 123 9.38 -5.05 -7.70
N LEU A 124 8.18 -4.86 -7.14
CA LEU A 124 7.54 -3.55 -7.10
C LEU A 124 8.37 -2.56 -6.29
N VAL A 125 8.80 -2.95 -5.08
CA VAL A 125 9.65 -2.12 -4.22
C VAL A 125 10.98 -1.81 -4.89
N GLU A 126 11.62 -2.80 -5.52
CA GLU A 126 12.89 -2.60 -6.24
C GLU A 126 12.73 -1.59 -7.40
N MET A 127 11.64 -1.66 -8.15
CA MET A 127 11.39 -0.77 -9.29
C MET A 127 11.02 0.66 -8.88
N ILE A 128 10.22 0.83 -7.82
CA ILE A 128 9.80 2.17 -7.37
C ILE A 128 10.86 2.83 -6.48
N ASN A 129 11.66 2.05 -5.74
CA ASN A 129 12.56 2.53 -4.71
C ASN A 129 11.83 3.50 -3.76
N ASP A 130 12.25 4.76 -3.71
CA ASP A 130 11.63 5.85 -2.92
C ASP A 130 10.71 6.76 -3.74
N ASN A 131 10.53 6.47 -5.04
CA ASN A 131 9.76 7.28 -5.97
C ASN A 131 8.26 6.94 -5.91
N LEU A 132 7.53 7.77 -5.16
CA LEU A 132 6.08 7.67 -5.02
C LEU A 132 5.30 8.55 -6.01
N ILE A 133 5.83 8.80 -7.20
CA ILE A 133 5.08 9.42 -8.29
C ILE A 133 4.04 8.42 -8.82
N TYR A 134 2.80 8.89 -8.99
CA TYR A 134 1.64 8.08 -9.36
C TYR A 134 1.87 7.28 -10.65
N GLU A 135 2.39 7.93 -11.69
CA GLU A 135 2.67 7.36 -13.00
C GLU A 135 3.76 6.29 -12.93
N GLU A 136 4.78 6.49 -12.10
CA GLU A 136 5.91 5.57 -11.93
C GLU A 136 5.46 4.29 -11.24
N ILE A 137 4.63 4.40 -10.20
CA ILE A 137 4.04 3.24 -9.52
C ILE A 137 3.16 2.43 -10.49
N MET A 138 2.29 3.10 -11.24
CA MET A 138 1.45 2.41 -12.22
C MET A 138 2.31 1.71 -13.27
N SER A 139 3.32 2.39 -13.83
CA SER A 139 4.21 1.81 -14.83
C SER A 139 4.99 0.61 -14.28
N ALA A 140 5.44 0.67 -13.03
CA ALA A 140 6.11 -0.45 -12.38
C ALA A 140 5.20 -1.67 -12.24
N ILE A 141 3.96 -1.49 -11.77
CA ILE A 141 2.97 -2.57 -11.68
C ILE A 141 2.71 -3.19 -13.06
N GLU A 142 2.53 -2.37 -14.10
CA GLU A 142 2.28 -2.84 -15.46
C GLU A 142 3.44 -3.67 -16.01
N ARG A 143 4.68 -3.17 -15.87
CA ARG A 143 5.89 -3.87 -16.33
C ARG A 143 6.09 -5.22 -15.63
N ILE A 144 5.86 -5.31 -14.32
CA ILE A 144 5.99 -6.57 -13.58
C ILE A 144 4.99 -7.60 -14.10
N ILE A 145 3.76 -7.15 -14.39
CA ILE A 145 2.70 -8.02 -14.90
C ILE A 145 2.97 -8.48 -16.34
N GLU A 146 3.54 -7.61 -17.17
CA GLU A 146 3.92 -7.96 -18.55
C GLU A 146 5.14 -8.89 -18.62
N ALA A 147 6.08 -8.78 -17.69
CA ALA A 147 7.25 -9.66 -17.62
C ALA A 147 6.94 -11.08 -17.11
N ALA A 148 5.74 -11.30 -16.57
CA ALA A 148 5.26 -12.60 -16.10
C ALA A 148 4.43 -13.36 -17.17
N ASP A 149 4.32 -12.80 -18.39
CA ASP A 149 3.77 -13.45 -19.58
C ASP A 149 4.88 -14.12 -20.41
#